data_AF-A0A7S2W0H0-F1
#
_entry.id   AF-A0A7S2W0H0-F1
#
_cell.length_a   1.000
_cell.length_b   1.000
_cell.length_c   1.000
_cell.angle_alpha   90.00
_cell.angle_beta   90.00
_cell.angle_gamma   90.00
#
_symmetry.space_group_name_H-M   'P 1'
#
loop_
_entity.id
_entity.type
_entity.pdbx_description
1 polymer ?
#
loop_
_entity_poly.entity_id
_entity_poly.type
_entity_poly.pdbx_seq_one_letter_code
_entity_poly.pdbx_strand_id
1 'polypeptide(L)'
;MPHQRFPKIEILSIQPHEIRFVLSDTDTSMANTLRRIMISEVPTLAIDLVEFADNSTVLNDEYIAHRVGLLPIRYQAPDSLRGGDCSGAFLNHRECMCYERCARCSVEFELD
;
A
#
# COMPACT_ATOMS: atom_id res chain seq x y z
N MET A 1 20.09 12.91 24.84
CA MET A 1 19.06 13.94 25.08
C MET A 1 18.22 13.50 26.27
N PRO A 2 18.18 14.23 27.40
CA PRO A 2 17.85 13.64 28.70
C PRO A 2 16.36 13.59 29.07
N HIS A 3 15.44 13.93 28.17
CA HIS A 3 14.00 13.81 28.44
C HIS A 3 13.35 12.90 27.40
N GLN A 4 13.20 11.63 27.77
CA GLN A 4 12.39 10.68 27.00
C GLN A 4 10.92 11.10 27.11
N ARG A 5 10.37 11.60 26.02
CA ARG A 5 8.96 11.96 25.91
C ARG A 5 8.17 10.71 25.53
N PHE A 6 7.05 10.49 26.21
CA PHE A 6 6.14 9.39 25.91
C PHE A 6 4.92 9.98 25.19
N PRO A 7 4.81 9.83 23.85
CA PRO A 7 3.68 10.37 23.11
C PRO A 7 2.39 9.71 23.57
N LYS A 8 1.32 10.50 23.72
CA LYS A 8 -0.02 10.02 24.05
C LYS A 8 -0.96 10.20 22.87
N ILE A 9 -1.79 9.20 22.62
CA ILE A 9 -2.78 9.20 21.54
C ILE A 9 -4.17 9.15 22.16
N GLU A 10 -5.02 10.10 21.79
CA GLU A 10 -6.44 10.13 22.15
C GLU A 10 -7.28 10.00 20.87
N ILE A 11 -8.12 8.96 20.79
CA ILE A 11 -8.94 8.69 19.60
C ILE A 11 -10.27 9.41 19.76
N LEU A 12 -10.62 10.27 18.81
CA LEU A 12 -11.87 11.05 18.81
C LEU A 12 -12.99 10.29 18.08
N SER A 13 -12.70 9.75 16.90
CA SER A 13 -13.69 9.03 16.09
C SER A 13 -13.03 8.05 15.14
N ILE A 14 -13.65 6.90 14.94
CA ILE A 14 -13.27 5.88 13.95
C ILE A 14 -14.45 5.71 13.00
N GLN A 15 -14.22 5.97 11.72
CA GLN A 15 -15.14 5.72 10.62
C GLN A 15 -14.47 4.78 9.59
N PRO A 16 -15.23 4.17 8.66
CA PRO A 16 -14.66 3.22 7.69
C PRO A 16 -13.53 3.78 6.80
N HIS A 17 -13.52 5.08 6.54
CA HIS A 17 -12.55 5.74 5.65
C HIS A 17 -11.78 6.88 6.32
N GLU A 18 -12.01 7.11 7.62
CA GLU A 18 -11.40 8.23 8.35
C GLU A 18 -11.15 7.86 9.81
N ILE A 19 -9.98 8.22 10.33
CA ILE A 19 -9.66 8.12 11.75
C ILE A 19 -9.20 9.49 12.23
N ARG A 20 -9.84 10.00 13.28
CA ARG A 20 -9.48 11.27 13.92
C ARG A 20 -8.90 11.00 15.30
N PHE A 21 -7.68 11.46 15.53
CA PHE A 21 -6.99 11.31 16.81
C PHE A 21 -6.15 12.56 17.13
N VAL A 22 -5.85 12.75 18.42
CA VAL A 22 -4.98 13.79 18.94
C VAL A 22 -3.69 13.15 19.42
N LEU A 23 -2.56 13.68 18.97
CA LEU A 23 -1.22 13.26 19.40
C LEU A 23 -0.63 14.33 20.33
N SER A 24 -0.46 13.97 21.60
CA SER A 24 0.05 14.84 22.67
C SER A 24 1.43 14.38 23.15
N ASP A 25 2.16 15.25 23.85
CA ASP A 25 3.47 14.95 24.45
C ASP A 25 4.56 14.54 23.41
N THR A 26 4.57 15.17 22.23
CA THR A 26 5.56 14.93 21.18
C THR A 26 6.05 16.21 20.51
N ASP A 27 7.15 16.12 19.76
CA ASP A 27 7.67 17.20 18.93
C ASP A 27 6.94 17.31 17.59
N THR A 28 6.87 18.52 17.05
CA THR A 28 6.33 18.78 15.71
C THR A 28 7.11 18.03 14.62
N SER A 29 8.40 17.79 14.84
CA SER A 29 9.25 16.98 13.95
C SER A 29 8.77 15.52 13.90
N MET A 30 8.45 14.91 15.06
CA MET A 30 7.94 13.55 15.14
C MET A 30 6.57 13.42 14.45
N ALA A 31 5.65 14.36 14.71
CA ALA A 31 4.35 14.39 14.08
C ALA A 31 4.44 14.53 12.55
N ASN A 32 5.32 15.41 12.05
CA ASN A 32 5.52 15.58 10.62
C ASN A 32 6.18 14.35 9.96
N THR A 33 7.12 13.70 10.65
CA THR A 33 7.72 12.44 10.17
C THR A 33 6.65 11.36 10.05
N LEU A 34 5.83 11.18 11.07
CA LEU A 34 4.71 10.23 11.06
C LEU A 34 3.73 10.51 9.90
N ARG A 35 3.38 11.79 9.66
CA ARG A 35 2.58 12.19 8.50
C ARG A 35 3.22 11.80 7.16
N ARG A 36 4.54 11.98 7.02
CA ARG A 36 5.27 11.63 5.78
C ARG A 36 5.26 10.12 5.55
N ILE A 37 5.56 9.34 6.58
CA ILE A 37 5.54 7.87 6.55
C ILE A 37 4.16 7.38 6.13
N MET A 38 3.08 7.93 6.72
CA MET A 38 1.69 7.58 6.35
C MET A 38 1.37 7.82 4.87
N ILE A 39 2.02 8.79 4.21
CA ILE A 39 1.76 9.12 2.81
C ILE A 39 2.63 8.28 1.87
N SER A 40 3.89 8.01 2.22
CA SER A 40 4.87 7.49 1.25
C SER A 40 5.37 6.08 1.52
N GLU A 41 5.29 5.59 2.76
CA GLU A 41 5.94 4.33 3.17
C GLU A 41 4.94 3.23 3.52
N VAL A 42 3.64 3.47 3.33
CA VAL A 42 2.62 2.44 3.49
C VAL A 42 2.63 1.56 2.22
N PRO A 43 2.96 0.25 2.32
CA PRO A 43 2.94 -0.64 1.17
C PRO A 43 1.50 -0.80 0.68
N THR A 44 1.30 -0.63 -0.63
CA THR A 44 -0.01 -0.75 -1.29
C THR A 44 0.13 -1.57 -2.57
N LEU A 45 -0.96 -2.23 -2.97
CA LEU A 45 -1.02 -2.99 -4.22
C LEU A 45 -1.73 -2.16 -5.28
N ALA A 46 -1.08 -2.02 -6.45
CA ALA A 46 -1.58 -1.31 -7.61
C ALA A 46 -1.18 -2.06 -8.88
N ILE A 47 -1.83 -1.74 -9.99
CA ILE A 47 -1.54 -2.33 -11.31
C ILE A 47 -0.30 -1.63 -11.87
N ASP A 48 0.74 -2.40 -12.17
CA ASP A 48 2.03 -1.90 -12.69
C ASP A 48 2.25 -2.27 -14.16
N LEU A 49 1.88 -3.49 -14.55
CA LEU A 49 2.02 -3.99 -15.91
C LEU A 49 0.63 -4.23 -16.53
N VAL A 50 0.41 -3.71 -17.74
CA VAL A 50 -0.82 -3.90 -18.52
C VAL A 50 -0.44 -4.39 -19.91
N GLU A 51 -0.99 -5.53 -20.32
CA GLU A 51 -0.82 -6.11 -21.65
C GLU A 51 -2.13 -5.92 -22.43
N PHE A 52 -2.05 -5.37 -23.65
CA PHE A 52 -3.22 -5.16 -24.51
C PHE A 52 -3.25 -6.24 -25.61
N ALA A 53 -4.37 -6.97 -25.70
CA ALA A 53 -4.60 -7.94 -26.77
C ALA A 53 -5.18 -7.26 -28.02
N ASP A 54 -6.24 -6.47 -27.85
CA ASP A 54 -6.85 -5.63 -28.89
C ASP A 54 -7.45 -4.38 -28.24
N ASN A 55 -7.17 -3.20 -28.80
CA ASN A 55 -7.78 -1.94 -28.39
C ASN A 55 -8.31 -1.21 -29.63
N SER A 56 -9.61 -1.32 -29.86
CA SER A 56 -10.34 -0.59 -30.92
C SER A 56 -10.98 0.70 -30.43
N THR A 57 -10.68 1.12 -29.19
CA THR A 57 -11.25 2.35 -28.62
C THR A 57 -10.59 3.61 -29.21
N VAL A 58 -11.17 4.76 -28.91
CA VAL A 58 -10.61 6.07 -29.32
C VAL A 58 -9.39 6.46 -28.47
N LEU A 59 -9.19 5.80 -27.33
CA LEU A 59 -8.10 6.10 -26.40
C LEU A 59 -6.88 5.24 -26.75
N ASN A 60 -5.72 5.87 -26.70
CA ASN A 60 -4.43 5.21 -26.79
C ASN A 60 -4.16 4.32 -25.57
N ASP A 61 -3.40 3.25 -25.81
CA ASP A 61 -3.09 2.19 -24.82
C ASP A 61 -2.46 2.77 -23.56
N GLU A 62 -1.48 3.68 -23.70
CA GLU A 62 -0.79 4.31 -22.59
C GLU A 62 -1.71 5.14 -21.69
N TYR A 63 -2.77 5.73 -22.26
CA TYR A 63 -3.74 6.50 -21.49
C TYR A 63 -4.64 5.58 -20.67
N ILE A 64 -5.05 4.45 -21.24
CA ILE A 64 -5.81 3.44 -20.52
C ILE A 64 -4.95 2.83 -19.42
N ALA A 65 -3.71 2.42 -19.72
CA ALA A 65 -2.78 1.86 -18.76
C ALA A 65 -2.52 2.81 -17.58
N HIS A 66 -2.27 4.09 -17.85
CA HIS A 66 -2.06 5.09 -16.80
C HIS A 66 -3.29 5.25 -15.90
N ARG A 67 -4.50 5.22 -16.47
CA ARG A 67 -5.74 5.35 -15.68
C ARG A 67 -6.02 4.11 -14.85
N VAL A 68 -5.78 2.92 -15.41
CA VAL A 68 -5.95 1.63 -14.72
C VAL A 68 -4.95 1.51 -13.57
N GLY A 69 -3.72 1.98 -13.73
CA GLY A 69 -2.72 2.01 -12.65
C GLY A 69 -3.13 2.85 -11.42
N LEU A 70 -4.03 3.82 -11.60
CA LEU A 70 -4.55 4.66 -10.50
C LEU A 70 -5.79 4.07 -9.81
N LEU A 71 -6.30 2.92 -10.26
CA LEU A 71 -7.43 2.27 -9.61
C LEU A 71 -7.01 1.69 -8.26
N PRO A 72 -7.66 2.08 -7.15
CA PRO A 72 -7.32 1.56 -5.83
C PRO A 72 -7.82 0.11 -5.71
N ILE A 73 -6.89 -0.82 -5.51
CA ILE A 73 -7.23 -2.22 -5.26
C ILE A 73 -7.32 -2.44 -3.75
N ARG A 74 -8.41 -3.10 -3.32
CA ARG A 74 -8.54 -3.56 -1.93
C ARG A 74 -7.60 -4.73 -1.71
N TYR A 75 -6.47 -4.46 -1.10
CA TYR A 75 -5.56 -5.47 -0.61
C TYR A 75 -5.80 -5.69 0.87
N GLN A 76 -6.27 -6.88 1.23
CA GLN A 76 -6.30 -7.31 2.62
C GLN A 76 -5.17 -8.31 2.78
N ALA A 77 -4.12 -7.91 3.51
CA ALA A 77 -3.03 -8.81 3.84
C ALA A 77 -3.63 -10.02 4.56
N PRO A 78 -3.46 -11.25 4.07
CA PRO A 78 -3.77 -12.42 4.89
C PRO A 78 -2.90 -12.34 6.14
N ASP A 79 -3.41 -12.80 7.29
CA ASP A 79 -2.89 -12.72 8.68
C ASP A 79 -1.37 -13.02 8.90
N SER A 80 -0.65 -13.41 7.86
CA SER A 80 0.78 -13.71 7.74
C SER A 80 1.78 -12.60 8.12
N LEU A 81 1.36 -11.38 8.48
CA LEU A 81 2.28 -10.40 9.09
C LEU A 81 2.50 -10.65 10.59
N ARG A 82 1.76 -11.61 11.20
CA ARG A 82 1.94 -12.03 12.60
C ARG A 82 2.64 -13.38 12.69
N GLY A 83 3.97 -13.36 12.61
CA GLY A 83 4.85 -14.37 13.22
C GLY A 83 5.03 -15.69 12.46
N GLY A 84 6.25 -16.23 12.56
CA GLY A 84 6.56 -17.63 12.32
C GLY A 84 7.21 -17.94 10.98
N ASP A 85 6.43 -17.92 9.90
CA ASP A 85 6.81 -18.66 8.69
C ASP A 85 6.70 -17.79 7.43
N CYS A 86 7.84 -17.53 6.79
CA CYS A 86 8.03 -16.65 5.62
C CYS A 86 7.37 -17.17 4.31
N SER A 87 6.47 -18.14 4.39
CA SER A 87 5.91 -18.87 3.24
C SER A 87 4.51 -18.38 2.81
N GLY A 88 3.86 -17.53 3.61
CA GLY A 88 2.49 -17.05 3.36
C GLY A 88 2.32 -15.55 3.13
N ALA A 89 3.40 -14.76 3.23
CA ALA A 89 3.34 -13.31 3.05
C ALA A 89 3.41 -12.91 1.57
N PHE A 90 2.64 -11.90 1.18
CA PHE A 90 2.81 -11.24 -0.12
C PHE A 90 4.11 -10.42 -0.05
N LEU A 91 5.05 -10.74 -0.93
CA LEU A 91 6.37 -10.09 -0.97
C LEU A 91 6.38 -9.07 -2.09
N ASN A 92 7.17 -8.01 -1.91
CA ASN A 92 7.50 -7.11 -3.01
C ASN A 92 8.17 -7.92 -4.13
N HIS A 93 7.84 -7.62 -5.39
CA HIS A 93 8.40 -8.33 -6.54
C HIS A 93 9.94 -8.36 -6.52
N ARG A 94 10.58 -7.27 -6.07
CA ARG A 94 12.06 -7.16 -5.93
C ARG A 94 12.68 -8.09 -4.89
N GLU A 95 11.90 -8.53 -3.90
CA GLU A 95 12.34 -9.42 -2.82
C GLU A 95 11.98 -10.88 -3.10
N CYS A 96 11.22 -11.14 -4.17
CA CYS A 96 10.80 -12.48 -4.54
C CYS A 96 11.86 -13.18 -5.41
N MET A 97 12.13 -14.46 -5.15
CA MET A 97 13.07 -15.27 -5.94
C MET A 97 12.44 -15.89 -7.22
N CYS A 98 11.34 -15.34 -7.72
CA CYS A 98 10.69 -15.82 -8.94
C CYS A 98 11.30 -15.19 -10.20
N TYR A 99 11.19 -15.87 -11.35
CA TYR A 99 11.77 -15.37 -12.61
C TYR A 99 10.94 -14.27 -13.29
N GLU A 100 9.61 -14.38 -13.29
CA GLU A 100 8.73 -13.38 -13.94
C GLU A 100 7.55 -13.00 -13.05
N ARG A 101 6.65 -13.95 -12.76
CA ARG A 101 5.48 -13.70 -11.90
C ARG A 101 5.11 -14.95 -11.10
N CYS A 102 4.58 -14.76 -9.90
CA CYS A 102 4.09 -15.85 -9.07
C CYS A 102 2.94 -15.39 -8.16
N ALA A 103 2.12 -16.33 -7.70
CA ALA A 103 0.99 -16.04 -6.80
C ALA A 103 1.38 -15.40 -5.45
N ARG A 104 2.68 -15.32 -5.12
CA ARG A 104 3.19 -14.67 -3.90
C ARG A 104 3.62 -13.21 -4.11
N CYS A 105 3.83 -12.77 -5.35
CA CYS A 105 4.34 -11.43 -5.65
C CYS A 105 3.46 -10.62 -6.62
N SER A 106 2.52 -11.26 -7.32
CA SER A 106 1.66 -10.62 -8.31
C SER A 106 0.25 -11.18 -8.29
N VAL A 107 -0.72 -10.38 -8.71
CA VAL A 107 -2.11 -10.77 -8.95
C VAL A 107 -2.42 -10.45 -10.41
N GLU A 108 -3.06 -11.38 -11.10
CA GLU A 108 -3.47 -11.21 -12.50
C GLU A 108 -4.94 -10.79 -12.56
N PHE A 109 -5.24 -9.82 -13.41
CA PHE A 109 -6.60 -9.36 -13.71
C PHE A 109 -6.79 -9.43 -15.23
N GLU A 110 -7.93 -9.95 -15.65
CA GLU A 110 -8.34 -10.00 -17.05
C GLU A 110 -9.54 -9.05 -17.24
N LEU A 111 -9.55 -8.32 -18.36
CA LEU A 111 -10.61 -7.41 -18.75
C LEU A 111 -10.93 -7.67 -20.23
N ASP A 112 -12.13 -8.19 -20.49
CA ASP A 112 -12.68 -8.45 -21.83
C ASP A 112 -13.53 -7.28 -22.34
#